data_AF-A0A318UDS5-F1
#
_entry.id   AF-A0A318UDS5-F1
#
_cell.length_a   1.000
_cell.length_b   1.000
_cell.length_c   1.000
_cell.angle_alpha   90.00
_cell.angle_beta   90.00
_cell.angle_gamma   90.00
#
_symmetry.space_group_name_H-M   'P 1'
#
loop_
_entity.id
_entity.type
_entity.pdbx_description
1 polymer ?
#
loop_
_entity_poly.entity_id
_entity_poly.type
_entity_poly.pdbx_seq_one_letter_code
_entity_poly.pdbx_strand_id
1 'polypeptide(L)'
;MNLSFTAEIDGKPSFFKEKILLSLGTVGLPDLKPKLHTIRRTRAEATGDPRAPEWQQGMVIDFCISTAAGQEIPFGPKIRCTGIQNICICAIGNSLPEIHIDGHELDVVQIRELAVNDGFENLEDFLNYFQGNFSGLLIHWTKKRY
;
A
#
# COMPACT_ATOMS: atom_id res chain seq x y z
N MET A 1 3.52 -12.98 -8.33
CA MET A 1 2.21 -12.32 -8.55
C MET A 1 2.50 -10.86 -8.77
N ASN A 2 1.83 -10.25 -9.75
CA ASN A 2 2.04 -8.84 -10.07
C ASN A 2 1.44 -7.98 -8.96
N LEU A 3 2.19 -7.00 -8.50
CA LEU A 3 1.73 -5.97 -7.59
C LEU A 3 1.90 -4.62 -8.29
N SER A 4 0.81 -4.16 -8.88
CA SER A 4 0.79 -2.93 -9.67
C SER A 4 0.55 -1.69 -8.79
N PHE A 5 1.15 -0.58 -9.20
CA PHE A 5 1.07 0.73 -8.57
C PHE A 5 0.76 1.78 -9.64
N THR A 6 -0.10 2.75 -9.35
CA THR A 6 -0.36 3.85 -10.28
C THR A 6 0.83 4.81 -10.33
N ALA A 7 1.18 5.28 -11.53
CA ALA A 7 2.15 6.36 -11.71
C ALA A 7 1.65 7.71 -11.16
N GLU A 8 0.33 7.88 -11.07
CA GLU A 8 -0.32 9.15 -10.70
C GLU A 8 -1.53 8.92 -9.79
N ILE A 9 -1.75 9.84 -8.84
CA ILE A 9 -2.96 9.93 -8.02
C ILE A 9 -3.47 11.36 -8.16
N ASP A 10 -4.74 11.52 -8.55
CA ASP A 10 -5.39 12.82 -8.74
C ASP A 10 -4.58 13.81 -9.61
N GLY A 11 -3.97 13.29 -10.68
CA GLY A 11 -3.16 14.07 -11.62
C GLY A 11 -1.78 14.48 -11.11
N LYS A 12 -1.37 14.01 -9.92
CA LYS A 12 -0.03 14.22 -9.35
C LYS A 12 0.80 12.95 -9.43
N PRO A 13 2.11 13.01 -9.72
CA PRO A 13 2.98 11.84 -9.68
C PRO A 13 3.01 11.19 -8.29
N SER A 14 2.89 9.86 -8.22
CA SER A 14 2.88 9.12 -6.95
C SER A 14 4.29 8.84 -6.40
N PHE A 15 5.27 8.75 -7.31
CA PHE A 15 6.64 8.29 -7.05
C PHE A 15 6.72 6.92 -6.36
N PHE A 16 5.69 6.08 -6.48
CA PHE A 16 5.65 4.77 -5.80
C PHE A 16 6.80 3.85 -6.24
N LYS A 17 7.17 3.86 -7.52
CA LYS A 17 8.30 3.08 -8.02
C LYS A 17 9.59 3.46 -7.29
N GLU A 18 9.89 4.76 -7.22
CA GLU A 18 11.09 5.30 -6.59
C GLU A 18 11.10 5.02 -5.08
N LYS A 19 9.97 5.24 -4.40
CA LYS A 19 9.81 4.97 -2.96
C LYS A 19 9.93 3.49 -2.61
N ILE A 20 9.44 2.59 -3.48
CA ILE A 20 9.63 1.14 -3.32
C ILE A 20 11.10 0.78 -3.51
N LEU A 21 11.75 1.25 -4.59
CA LEU A 21 13.17 0.99 -4.84
C LEU A 21 14.07 1.49 -3.70
N LEU A 22 13.75 2.64 -3.10
CA LEU A 22 14.41 3.15 -1.91
C LEU A 22 14.30 2.18 -0.72
N SER A 23 13.11 1.59 -0.48
CA SER A 23 12.92 0.59 0.58
C SER A 23 13.74 -0.69 0.38
N LEU A 24 14.14 -0.97 -0.87
CA LEU A 24 14.94 -2.12 -1.24
C LEU A 24 16.45 -1.81 -1.27
N GLY A 25 16.84 -0.56 -0.96
CA GLY A 25 18.23 -0.12 -0.98
C GLY A 25 18.84 -0.07 -2.38
N THR A 26 18.02 0.03 -3.44
CA THR A 26 18.52 0.00 -4.82
C THR A 26 18.81 1.39 -5.41
N VAL A 27 18.23 2.45 -4.82
CA VAL A 27 18.43 3.84 -5.23
C VAL A 27 18.50 4.72 -3.98
N GLY A 28 19.42 5.68 -3.92
CA GLY A 28 19.44 6.72 -2.88
C GLY A 28 18.84 8.02 -3.40
N LEU A 29 17.64 8.37 -2.94
CA LEU A 29 17.00 9.66 -3.19
C LEU A 29 16.73 10.31 -1.82
N PRO A 30 17.51 11.34 -1.40
CA PRO A 30 17.51 11.84 -0.03
C PRO A 30 16.17 12.48 0.39
N ASP A 31 15.39 12.99 -0.56
CA ASP A 31 14.15 13.72 -0.28
C ASP A 31 12.89 12.84 -0.27
N LEU A 32 13.02 11.55 -0.61
CA LEU A 32 11.88 10.62 -0.61
C LEU A 32 11.86 9.74 0.63
N LYS A 33 10.65 9.50 1.15
CA LYS A 33 10.42 8.50 2.19
C LYS A 33 10.09 7.14 1.56
N PRO A 34 10.67 6.04 2.06
CA PRO A 34 10.47 4.73 1.46
C PRO A 34 9.05 4.21 1.68
N LYS A 35 8.50 3.53 0.66
CA LYS A 35 7.26 2.77 0.76
C LYS A 35 7.60 1.35 1.22
N LEU A 36 7.13 0.96 2.40
CA LEU A 36 7.57 -0.26 3.11
C LEU A 36 6.59 -1.44 2.95
N HIS A 37 5.35 -1.14 2.59
CA HIS A 37 4.26 -2.08 2.38
C HIS A 37 3.21 -1.42 1.49
N THR A 38 2.13 -2.14 1.19
CA THR A 38 0.98 -1.51 0.57
C THR A 38 -0.36 -1.99 1.09
N ILE A 39 -1.32 -1.06 1.19
CA ILE A 39 -2.73 -1.40 1.44
C ILE A 39 -3.41 -1.81 0.13
N ARG A 40 -4.16 -2.91 0.17
CA ARG A 40 -4.92 -3.45 -0.96
C ARG A 40 -6.26 -4.01 -0.49
N ARG A 41 -7.30 -3.88 -1.33
CA ARG A 41 -8.50 -4.72 -1.18
C ARG A 41 -8.10 -6.19 -1.32
N THR A 42 -8.92 -7.06 -0.74
CA THR A 42 -8.78 -8.49 -1.02
C THR A 42 -8.95 -8.75 -2.51
N ARG A 43 -8.30 -9.79 -3.04
CA ARG A 43 -8.44 -10.13 -4.46
C ARG A 43 -9.86 -10.54 -4.81
N ALA A 44 -10.56 -11.20 -3.89
CA ALA A 44 -11.97 -11.53 -4.06
C ALA A 44 -12.83 -10.27 -4.29
N GLU A 45 -12.62 -9.21 -3.49
CA GLU A 45 -13.30 -7.94 -3.67
C GLU A 45 -12.85 -7.20 -4.94
N ALA A 46 -11.54 -7.19 -5.22
CA ALA A 46 -10.99 -6.48 -6.36
C ALA A 46 -11.44 -7.07 -7.71
N THR A 47 -11.64 -8.38 -7.79
CA THR A 47 -12.06 -9.06 -9.03
C THR A 47 -13.53 -9.48 -9.05
N GLY A 48 -14.22 -9.45 -7.91
CA GLY A 48 -15.58 -9.98 -7.76
C GLY A 48 -15.68 -11.51 -7.83
N ASP A 49 -14.55 -12.24 -7.77
CA ASP A 49 -14.53 -13.72 -7.75
C ASP A 49 -14.12 -14.21 -6.35
N PRO A 50 -15.02 -14.84 -5.57
CA PRO A 50 -14.71 -15.31 -4.22
C PRO A 50 -13.63 -16.41 -4.18
N ARG A 51 -13.25 -16.97 -5.34
CA ARG A 51 -12.20 -17.99 -5.46
C ARG A 51 -10.86 -17.38 -5.89
N ALA A 52 -10.77 -16.07 -6.08
CA ALA A 52 -9.54 -15.42 -6.48
C ALA A 52 -8.44 -15.72 -5.44
N PRO A 53 -7.26 -16.23 -5.85
CA PRO A 53 -6.22 -16.60 -4.91
C PRO A 53 -5.65 -15.34 -4.27
N GLU A 54 -5.71 -15.29 -2.94
CA GLU A 54 -5.25 -14.16 -2.15
C GLU A 54 -3.73 -14.16 -1.94
N TRP A 55 -3.18 -13.00 -1.61
CA TRP A 55 -1.79 -12.85 -1.16
C TRP A 55 -1.49 -13.69 0.07
N GLN A 56 -0.31 -14.31 0.08
CA GLN A 56 0.20 -15.09 1.20
C GLN A 56 1.67 -14.77 1.43
N GLN A 57 2.12 -14.93 2.67
CA GLN A 57 3.53 -14.86 3.00
C GLN A 57 4.33 -15.87 2.17
N GLY A 58 5.51 -15.46 1.71
CA GLY A 58 6.41 -16.25 0.89
C GLY A 58 6.16 -16.14 -0.62
N MET A 59 4.99 -15.64 -1.05
CA MET A 59 4.71 -15.41 -2.48
C MET A 59 5.71 -14.44 -3.09
N VAL A 60 6.11 -14.71 -4.34
CA VAL A 60 6.96 -13.78 -5.11
C VAL A 60 6.13 -12.57 -5.53
N ILE A 61 6.64 -11.38 -5.26
CA ILE A 61 6.13 -10.09 -5.71
C ILE A 61 6.89 -9.70 -6.98
N ASP A 62 6.14 -9.42 -8.04
CA ASP A 62 6.64 -8.82 -9.27
C ASP A 62 6.07 -7.40 -9.34
N PHE A 63 6.89 -6.38 -9.16
CA PHE A 63 6.41 -5.00 -9.08
C PHE A 63 6.14 -4.44 -10.47
N CYS A 64 4.99 -3.80 -10.63
CA CYS A 64 4.62 -3.11 -11.86
C CYS A 64 4.18 -1.68 -11.58
N ILE A 65 4.43 -0.77 -12.53
CA ILE A 65 3.83 0.55 -12.54
C ILE A 65 2.80 0.60 -13.67
N SER A 66 1.57 0.99 -13.36
CA SER A 66 0.52 1.27 -14.32
C SER A 66 0.65 2.72 -14.80
N THR A 67 0.76 2.90 -16.12
CA THR A 67 0.76 4.22 -16.76
C THR A 67 -0.67 4.73 -16.98
N ALA A 68 -0.83 6.02 -17.28
CA ALA A 68 -2.12 6.59 -17.67
C ALA A 68 -2.72 5.95 -18.94
N ALA A 69 -1.87 5.37 -19.81
CA ALA A 69 -2.27 4.61 -20.98
C ALA A 69 -2.70 3.16 -20.65
N GLY A 70 -2.72 2.78 -19.36
CA GLY A 70 -3.10 1.44 -18.90
C GLY A 70 -2.03 0.37 -19.12
N GLN A 71 -0.78 0.78 -19.41
CA GLN A 71 0.32 -0.18 -19.56
C GLN A 71 0.91 -0.55 -18.21
N GLU A 72 1.15 -1.83 -18.00
CA GLU A 72 1.81 -2.39 -16.82
C GLU A 72 3.30 -2.61 -17.12
N ILE A 73 4.16 -1.79 -16.54
CA ILE A 73 5.61 -1.85 -16.79
C ILE A 73 6.31 -2.43 -15.55
N PRO A 74 6.95 -3.60 -15.64
CA PRO A 74 7.64 -4.19 -14.50
C PRO A 74 8.88 -3.38 -14.10
N PHE A 75 9.23 -3.39 -12.82
CA PHE A 75 10.43 -2.72 -12.30
C PHE A 75 11.03 -3.42 -11.07
N GLY A 76 12.31 -3.14 -10.80
CA GLY A 76 12.99 -3.64 -9.60
C GLY A 76 13.22 -5.15 -9.57
N PRO A 77 13.79 -5.67 -8.48
CA PRO A 77 13.98 -7.11 -8.30
C PRO A 77 12.67 -7.80 -7.90
N LYS A 78 12.55 -9.09 -8.25
CA LYS A 78 11.50 -9.95 -7.70
C LYS A 78 11.86 -10.32 -6.27
N ILE A 79 10.98 -10.00 -5.33
CA ILE A 79 11.19 -10.25 -3.90
C ILE A 79 10.05 -11.08 -3.33
N ARG A 80 10.15 -11.48 -2.05
CA ARG A 80 9.09 -12.23 -1.39
C ARG A 80 8.20 -11.30 -0.56
N CYS A 81 6.90 -11.57 -0.58
CA CYS A 81 5.98 -11.14 0.46
C CYS A 81 6.47 -11.71 1.80
N THR A 82 6.79 -10.84 2.73
CA THR A 82 7.33 -11.20 4.05
C THR A 82 6.24 -11.36 5.11
N GLY A 83 5.02 -10.89 4.83
CA GLY A 83 3.88 -11.00 5.73
C GLY A 83 2.66 -10.24 5.23
N ILE A 84 1.53 -10.57 5.82
CA ILE A 84 0.22 -9.96 5.57
C ILE A 84 -0.38 -9.57 6.93
N GLN A 85 -1.02 -8.41 7.00
CA GLN A 85 -1.86 -8.00 8.13
C GLN A 85 -3.23 -7.55 7.61
N ASN A 86 -4.30 -7.76 8.36
CA ASN A 86 -5.62 -7.25 8.01
C ASN A 86 -5.70 -5.76 8.37
N ILE A 87 -6.37 -4.96 7.56
CA ILE A 87 -6.67 -3.56 7.87
C ILE A 87 -8.16 -3.29 7.75
N CYS A 88 -8.67 -2.53 8.70
CA CYS A 88 -9.99 -1.93 8.66
C CYS A 88 -9.86 -0.41 8.86
N ILE A 89 -10.56 0.37 8.05
CA ILE A 89 -10.72 1.81 8.20
C ILE A 89 -12.23 2.04 8.37
N CYS A 90 -12.62 2.62 9.49
CA CYS A 90 -14.01 2.89 9.84
C CYS A 90 -14.21 4.41 9.86
N ALA A 91 -14.96 4.94 8.90
CA ALA A 91 -15.25 6.36 8.82
C ALA A 91 -16.25 6.79 9.91
N ILE A 92 -15.95 7.87 10.62
CA ILE A 92 -16.75 8.37 11.75
C ILE A 92 -17.17 9.81 11.50
N GLY A 93 -18.23 9.97 10.70
CA GLY A 93 -18.76 11.29 10.35
C GLY A 93 -17.67 12.23 9.84
N ASN A 94 -17.49 13.37 10.52
CA ASN A 94 -16.49 14.39 10.19
C ASN A 94 -15.19 14.28 11.02
N SER A 95 -14.98 13.17 11.73
CA SER A 95 -13.79 12.93 12.56
C SER A 95 -12.74 12.11 11.80
N LEU A 96 -11.52 12.05 12.36
CA LEU A 96 -10.50 11.10 11.89
C LEU A 96 -11.07 9.66 11.96
N PRO A 97 -10.92 8.83 10.92
CA PRO A 97 -11.40 7.46 10.96
C PRO A 97 -10.63 6.62 11.98
N GLU A 98 -11.31 5.63 12.56
CA GLU A 98 -10.69 4.56 13.32
C GLU A 98 -9.96 3.62 12.34
N ILE A 99 -8.68 3.35 12.58
CA ILE A 99 -7.88 2.46 11.75
C ILE A 99 -7.37 1.33 12.62
N HIS A 100 -7.70 0.10 12.23
CA HIS A 100 -7.28 -1.11 12.93
C HIS A 100 -6.37 -1.94 12.04
N ILE A 101 -5.28 -2.46 12.60
CA ILE A 101 -4.45 -3.49 11.96
C ILE A 101 -4.47 -4.75 12.82
N ASP A 102 -4.84 -5.88 12.22
CA ASP A 102 -5.08 -7.15 12.92
C ASP A 102 -6.00 -7.02 14.15
N GLY A 103 -6.94 -6.07 14.09
CA GLY A 103 -7.88 -5.76 15.18
C GLY A 103 -7.37 -4.77 16.23
N HIS A 104 -6.10 -4.38 16.18
CA HIS A 104 -5.52 -3.37 17.05
C HIS A 104 -5.72 -1.97 16.49
N GLU A 105 -6.38 -1.09 17.24
CA GLU A 105 -6.55 0.32 16.88
C GLU A 105 -5.21 1.05 16.92
N LEU A 106 -4.93 1.84 15.87
CA LEU A 106 -3.74 2.67 15.78
C LEU A 106 -3.98 4.06 16.37
N ASP A 107 -2.98 4.59 17.08
CA ASP A 107 -2.96 6.00 17.46
C ASP A 107 -2.63 6.92 16.27
N VAL A 108 -2.79 8.23 16.45
CA VAL A 108 -2.56 9.22 15.39
C VAL A 108 -1.11 9.23 14.86
N VAL A 109 -0.12 8.88 15.69
CA VAL A 109 1.28 8.83 15.28
C VAL A 109 1.51 7.61 14.40
N GLN A 110 0.97 6.45 14.80
CA GLN A 110 0.99 5.22 14.02
C GLN A 110 0.25 5.36 12.69
N ILE A 111 -0.90 6.06 12.67
CA ILE A 111 -1.65 6.35 11.45
C ILE A 111 -0.83 7.21 10.47
N ARG A 112 -0.13 8.24 10.96
CA ARG A 112 0.78 9.04 10.12
C ARG A 112 1.93 8.21 9.57
N GLU A 113 2.49 7.34 10.39
CA GLU A 113 3.55 6.40 9.96
C GLU A 113 3.01 5.42 8.90
N LEU A 114 1.79 4.91 9.08
CA LEU A 114 1.10 4.04 8.12
C LEU A 114 0.94 4.71 6.76
N ALA A 115 0.41 5.93 6.72
CA ALA A 115 0.22 6.69 5.49
C ALA A 115 1.53 6.86 4.71
N VAL A 116 2.59 7.31 5.39
CA VAL A 116 3.91 7.52 4.79
C VAL A 116 4.53 6.20 4.30
N ASN A 117 4.42 5.13 5.09
CA ASN A 117 4.96 3.82 4.72
C ASN A 117 4.13 3.14 3.61
N ASP A 118 2.87 3.52 3.41
CA ASP A 118 2.06 3.20 2.23
C ASP A 118 2.35 4.17 1.06
N GLY A 119 3.35 5.04 1.20
CA GLY A 119 3.90 5.86 0.12
C GLY A 119 3.20 7.20 -0.10
N PHE A 120 2.20 7.57 0.71
CA PHE A 120 1.60 8.90 0.65
C PHE A 120 2.57 9.96 1.20
N GLU A 121 2.44 11.20 0.73
CA GLU A 121 3.29 12.30 1.22
C GLU A 121 2.95 12.67 2.68
N ASN A 122 1.67 12.62 3.02
CA ASN A 122 1.14 12.99 4.32
C ASN A 122 -0.17 12.26 4.64
N LEU A 123 -0.69 12.48 5.85
CA LEU A 123 -1.93 11.86 6.33
C LEU A 123 -3.16 12.36 5.57
N GLU A 124 -3.20 13.62 5.18
CA GLU A 124 -4.37 14.19 4.48
C GLU A 124 -4.57 13.52 3.12
N ASP A 125 -3.51 13.34 2.33
CA ASP A 125 -3.58 12.62 1.04
C ASP A 125 -4.04 11.17 1.22
N PHE A 126 -3.58 10.50 2.28
CA PHE A 126 -4.00 9.14 2.62
C PHE A 126 -5.50 9.06 2.94
N LEU A 127 -6.01 9.96 3.78
CA LEU A 127 -7.42 9.98 4.16
C LEU A 127 -8.32 10.40 2.98
N ASN A 128 -7.84 11.30 2.13
CA ASN A 128 -8.53 11.70 0.91
C ASN A 128 -8.64 10.55 -0.09
N TYR A 129 -7.67 9.63 -0.10
CA TYR A 129 -7.71 8.43 -0.94
C TYR A 129 -8.65 7.36 -0.36
N PHE A 130 -8.54 7.08 0.94
CA PHE A 130 -9.37 6.10 1.64
C PHE A 130 -10.64 6.74 2.21
N GLN A 131 -11.52 7.22 1.34
CA GLN A 131 -12.80 7.79 1.76
C GLN A 131 -13.80 6.70 2.16
N GLY A 132 -14.41 6.87 3.33
CA GLY A 132 -15.43 5.94 3.85
C GLY A 132 -14.84 4.70 4.49
N ASN A 133 -15.66 3.66 4.61
CA ASN A 133 -15.24 2.39 5.20
C ASN A 133 -14.40 1.58 4.21
N PHE A 134 -13.33 0.97 4.72
CA PHE A 134 -12.45 0.11 3.94
C PHE A 134 -12.06 -1.12 4.76
N SER A 135 -12.03 -2.28 4.11
CA SER A 135 -11.43 -3.50 4.65
C SER A 135 -10.48 -4.08 3.61
N GLY A 136 -9.37 -4.65 4.06
CA GLY A 136 -8.38 -5.20 3.15
C GLY A 136 -7.15 -5.73 3.86
N LEU A 137 -6.04 -5.71 3.14
CA LEU A 137 -4.77 -6.28 3.56
C LEU A 137 -3.65 -5.25 3.46
N LEU A 138 -2.71 -5.30 4.40
CA LEU A 138 -1.35 -4.81 4.19
C LEU A 138 -0.50 -5.94 3.64
N ILE A 139 0.17 -5.68 2.52
CA ILE A 139 1.12 -6.59 1.90
C ILE A 139 2.54 -6.06 2.17
N HIS A 140 3.33 -6.82 2.93
CA HIS A 140 4.66 -6.39 3.33
C HIS A 140 5.75 -7.05 2.51
N TRP A 141 6.70 -6.26 2.01
CA TRP A 141 7.98 -6.76 1.51
C TRP A 141 9.17 -6.39 2.42
N THR A 142 8.90 -5.65 3.49
CA THR A 142 9.88 -5.30 4.52
C THR A 142 9.50 -5.93 5.86
N LYS A 143 10.37 -5.81 6.88
CA LYS A 143 10.11 -6.33 8.23
C LYS A 143 9.13 -5.47 9.05
N LYS A 144 8.70 -4.29 8.57
CA LYS A 144 7.79 -3.39 9.31
C LYS A 144 6.44 -4.07 9.54
N ARG A 145 5.94 -4.01 10.76
CA ARG A 145 4.59 -4.43 11.17
C ARG A 145 3.98 -3.34 12.05
N TYR A 146 2.67 -3.41 12.23
CA TYR A 146 1.89 -2.53 13.10
C TYR A 146 1.20 -3.35 14.18
#